data_AF-A0A2H9R416-F1
#
_entry.id   AF-A0A2H9R416-F1
#
_cell.length_a   1.000
_cell.length_b   1.000
_cell.length_c   1.000
_cell.angle_alpha   90.00
_cell.angle_beta   90.00
_cell.angle_gamma   90.00
#
_symmetry.space_group_name_H-M   'P 1'
#
loop_
_entity.id
_entity.type
_entity.pdbx_description
1 polymer ?
#
loop_
_entity_poly.entity_id
_entity_poly.type
_entity_poly.pdbx_seq_one_letter_code
_entity_poly.pdbx_strand_id
1 'polypeptide(L)'
;MGDIEPVRGNAEKTLERVEGQFKEITKRKKFPVMLGGEHLISLGAVKALPKGAKIISFDAHYDLKEVWEGSEFTHNTWLRRASEIVGKKNVCIIGVRCGDEFEDEYSKGILVNPSFKQLEGFVKGKDVYLSVDMDVFDPSIAPGVGTPEPDGMKYHEFVERVKVICNFGSILGLDVAEARPLGENKITEILAGKAIFKVLLEEKG
;
A
#
# COMPACT_ATOMS: atom_id res chain seq x y z
N MET A 1 -8.01 -14.89 -12.13
CA MET A 1 -7.06 -14.10 -12.93
C MET A 1 -5.68 -14.53 -12.47
N GLY A 2 -4.74 -14.74 -13.39
CA GLY A 2 -3.36 -15.14 -13.07
C GLY A 2 -2.43 -13.93 -13.05
N ASP A 3 -1.15 -14.16 -13.26
CA ASP A 3 -0.12 -13.13 -13.19
C ASP A 3 -0.19 -12.14 -14.37
N ILE A 4 0.15 -10.89 -14.09
CA ILE A 4 0.32 -9.84 -15.12
C ILE A 4 1.76 -9.90 -15.60
N GLU A 5 1.95 -10.18 -16.89
CA GLU A 5 3.28 -10.18 -17.48
C GLU A 5 3.86 -8.74 -17.49
N PRO A 6 5.03 -8.49 -16.88
CA PRO A 6 5.65 -7.18 -16.89
C PRO A 6 6.22 -6.85 -18.28
N VAL A 7 6.16 -5.57 -18.67
CA VAL A 7 6.85 -5.09 -19.87
C VAL A 7 8.30 -4.80 -19.49
N ARG A 8 9.20 -5.70 -19.89
CA ARG A 8 10.63 -5.61 -19.56
C ARG A 8 11.20 -4.25 -19.99
N GLY A 9 11.87 -3.57 -19.05
CA GLY A 9 12.50 -2.27 -19.28
C GLY A 9 11.53 -1.10 -19.45
N ASN A 10 10.22 -1.29 -19.19
CA ASN A 10 9.23 -0.22 -19.28
C ASN A 10 8.23 -0.30 -18.12
N ALA A 11 8.52 0.46 -17.06
CA ALA A 11 7.68 0.53 -15.86
C ALA A 11 6.29 1.09 -16.19
N GLU A 12 6.21 2.16 -16.98
CA GLU A 12 4.94 2.82 -17.33
C GLU A 12 3.97 1.87 -18.03
N LYS A 13 4.42 1.13 -19.05
CA LYS A 13 3.58 0.13 -19.74
C LYS A 13 3.19 -1.03 -18.82
N THR A 14 4.03 -1.36 -17.85
CA THR A 14 3.67 -2.35 -16.82
C THR A 14 2.56 -1.81 -15.93
N LEU A 15 2.64 -0.55 -15.50
CA LEU A 15 1.59 0.13 -14.75
C LEU A 15 0.28 0.26 -15.52
N GLU A 16 0.33 0.52 -16.83
CA GLU A 16 -0.86 0.53 -17.70
C GLU A 16 -1.56 -0.85 -17.72
N ARG A 17 -0.78 -1.95 -17.75
CA ARG A 17 -1.35 -3.31 -17.67
C ARG A 17 -2.02 -3.56 -16.33
N VAL A 18 -1.38 -3.15 -15.23
CA VAL A 18 -1.94 -3.25 -13.88
C VAL A 18 -3.24 -2.44 -13.78
N GLU A 19 -3.23 -1.19 -14.21
CA GLU A 19 -4.40 -0.31 -14.24
C GLU A 19 -5.56 -0.94 -15.03
N GLY A 20 -5.27 -1.48 -16.22
CA GLY A 20 -6.27 -2.15 -17.07
C GLY A 20 -6.90 -3.37 -16.41
N GLN A 21 -6.11 -4.21 -15.76
CA GLN A 21 -6.62 -5.38 -15.02
C GLN A 21 -7.45 -4.96 -13.80
N PHE A 22 -6.99 -3.96 -13.05
CA PHE A 22 -7.73 -3.42 -11.91
C PHE A 22 -9.11 -2.89 -12.34
N LYS A 23 -9.17 -2.13 -13.44
CA LYS A 23 -10.43 -1.64 -14.03
C LYS A 23 -11.35 -2.76 -14.47
N GLU A 24 -10.82 -3.83 -15.06
CA GLU A 24 -11.63 -4.97 -15.50
C GLU A 24 -12.21 -5.76 -14.32
N ILE A 25 -11.46 -5.93 -13.22
CA ILE A 25 -11.95 -6.58 -12.00
C ILE A 25 -13.08 -5.76 -11.37
N THR A 26 -12.84 -4.47 -11.18
CA THR A 26 -13.82 -3.56 -10.56
C THR A 26 -15.08 -3.41 -11.41
N LYS A 27 -14.96 -3.37 -12.75
CA LYS A 27 -16.10 -3.38 -13.68
C LYS A 27 -16.99 -4.62 -13.53
N ARG A 28 -16.41 -5.76 -13.14
CA ARG A 28 -17.13 -7.00 -12.83
C ARG A 28 -17.72 -7.02 -11.42
N LYS A 29 -17.67 -5.89 -10.69
CA LYS A 29 -18.10 -5.75 -9.28
C LYS A 29 -17.42 -6.76 -8.37
N LYS A 30 -16.13 -7.01 -8.62
CA LYS A 30 -15.29 -7.87 -7.78
C LYS A 30 -14.29 -7.03 -7.02
N PHE A 31 -13.92 -7.52 -5.84
CA PHE A 31 -12.90 -6.92 -5.00
C PHE A 31 -11.50 -7.28 -5.52
N PRO A 32 -10.68 -6.32 -5.98
CA PRO A 32 -9.32 -6.58 -6.44
C PRO A 32 -8.35 -6.81 -5.27
N VAL A 33 -7.61 -7.91 -5.35
CA VAL A 33 -6.44 -8.18 -4.50
C VAL A 33 -5.24 -8.37 -5.41
N MET A 34 -4.22 -7.55 -5.22
CA MET A 34 -2.95 -7.66 -5.94
C MET A 34 -1.88 -8.26 -5.02
N LEU A 35 -1.18 -9.27 -5.53
CA LEU A 35 0.00 -9.84 -4.89
C LEU A 35 1.22 -9.32 -5.65
N GLY A 36 1.95 -8.42 -5.00
CA GLY A 36 3.04 -7.71 -5.62
C GLY A 36 4.39 -8.41 -5.58
N GLY A 37 5.34 -7.77 -6.26
CA GLY A 37 6.76 -7.90 -5.98
C GLY A 37 7.20 -6.63 -5.27
N GLU A 38 7.71 -5.67 -6.04
CA GLU A 38 8.06 -4.34 -5.53
C GLU A 38 6.88 -3.36 -5.51
N HIS A 39 7.00 -2.30 -4.71
CA HIS A 39 5.88 -1.44 -4.31
C HIS A 39 5.32 -0.51 -5.40
N LEU A 40 6.06 -0.26 -6.49
CA LEU A 40 5.61 0.63 -7.57
C LEU A 40 4.28 0.19 -8.22
N ILE A 41 3.97 -1.11 -8.21
CA ILE A 41 2.74 -1.64 -8.82
C ILE A 41 1.48 -1.00 -8.25
N SER A 42 1.53 -0.53 -7.00
CA SER A 42 0.42 0.13 -6.30
C SER A 42 -0.01 1.40 -7.02
N LEU A 43 0.93 2.09 -7.70
CA LEU A 43 0.62 3.23 -8.56
C LEU A 43 -0.33 2.85 -9.72
N GLY A 44 -0.23 1.63 -10.24
CA GLY A 44 -1.11 1.12 -11.29
C GLY A 44 -2.55 0.98 -10.80
N ALA A 45 -2.74 0.48 -9.58
CA ALA A 45 -4.05 0.43 -8.94
C ALA A 45 -4.60 1.84 -8.65
N VAL A 46 -3.74 2.75 -8.16
CA VAL A 46 -4.11 4.15 -7.89
C VAL A 46 -4.65 4.86 -9.13
N LYS A 47 -4.01 4.66 -10.30
CA LYS A 47 -4.47 5.22 -11.58
C LYS A 47 -5.88 4.74 -11.99
N ALA A 48 -6.33 3.61 -11.44
CA ALA A 48 -7.66 3.05 -11.68
C ALA A 48 -8.74 3.49 -10.69
N LEU A 49 -8.37 4.19 -9.61
CA LEU A 49 -9.32 4.59 -8.56
C LEU A 49 -10.28 5.70 -9.00
N PRO A 50 -11.51 5.74 -8.46
CA PRO A 50 -12.42 6.84 -8.69
C PRO A 50 -11.92 8.15 -8.05
N LYS A 51 -12.33 9.28 -8.62
CA LYS A 51 -11.94 10.60 -8.11
C LYS A 51 -12.38 10.78 -6.65
N GLY A 52 -11.43 11.16 -5.80
CA GLY A 52 -11.68 11.42 -4.38
C GLY A 52 -11.55 10.18 -3.49
N ALA A 53 -11.18 9.02 -4.06
CA ALA A 53 -10.70 7.88 -3.28
C ALA A 53 -9.48 8.27 -2.45
N LYS A 54 -9.34 7.63 -1.30
CA LYS A 54 -8.22 7.80 -0.39
C LYS A 54 -7.26 6.63 -0.50
N ILE A 55 -6.00 6.87 -0.21
CA ILE A 55 -4.94 5.87 -0.18
C ILE A 55 -4.45 5.76 1.25
N ILE A 56 -4.32 4.54 1.74
CA ILE A 56 -3.58 4.24 2.96
C ILE A 56 -2.43 3.31 2.58
N SER A 57 -1.20 3.77 2.80
CA SER A 57 0.00 2.93 2.73
C SER A 57 0.36 2.49 4.14
N PHE A 58 0.42 1.18 4.36
CA PHE A 58 1.08 0.60 5.53
C PHE A 58 2.52 0.32 5.14
N ASP A 59 3.46 1.04 5.75
CA ASP A 59 4.83 1.14 5.24
C ASP A 59 5.79 1.55 6.36
N ALA A 60 7.03 1.03 6.36
CA ALA A 60 8.10 1.57 7.19
C ALA A 60 8.70 2.88 6.64
N HIS A 61 8.58 3.07 5.33
CA HIS A 61 9.14 4.16 4.55
C HIS A 61 8.04 5.14 4.11
N TYR A 62 8.47 6.30 3.61
CA TYR A 62 7.53 7.27 3.03
C TYR A 62 7.16 6.96 1.59
N ASP A 63 8.12 6.48 0.79
CA ASP A 63 8.03 6.36 -0.67
C ASP A 63 7.67 7.67 -1.37
N LEU A 64 8.18 8.78 -0.83
CA LEU A 64 7.88 10.15 -1.27
C LEU A 64 9.04 10.80 -2.04
N LYS A 65 10.08 10.04 -2.41
CA LYS A 65 11.20 10.59 -3.17
C LYS A 65 10.73 11.06 -4.56
N GLU A 66 11.43 12.07 -5.09
CA GLU A 66 11.17 12.54 -6.46
C GLU A 66 11.75 11.58 -7.49
N VAL A 67 13.01 11.24 -7.29
CA VAL A 67 13.80 10.38 -8.16
C VAL A 67 14.61 9.47 -7.26
N TRP A 68 14.68 8.19 -7.63
CA TRP A 68 15.54 7.22 -6.98
C TRP A 68 16.33 6.47 -8.05
N GLU A 69 17.65 6.38 -7.88
CA GLU A 69 18.57 5.73 -8.83
C GLU A 69 18.38 6.17 -10.30
N GLY A 70 18.01 7.45 -10.51
CA GLY A 70 17.81 8.03 -11.84
C GLY A 70 16.44 7.76 -12.48
N SER A 71 15.48 7.18 -11.74
CA SER A 71 14.10 6.94 -12.21
C SER A 71 13.06 7.63 -11.31
N GLU A 72 12.01 8.15 -11.93
CA GLU A 72 10.80 8.67 -11.25
C GLU A 72 9.75 7.59 -10.95
N PHE A 73 9.98 6.37 -11.46
CA PHE A 73 9.11 5.21 -11.30
C PHE A 73 9.89 4.07 -10.65
N THR A 74 9.82 4.01 -9.34
CA THR A 74 10.44 3.01 -8.46
C THR A 74 9.55 2.78 -7.23
N HIS A 75 9.83 1.74 -6.44
CA HIS A 75 9.25 1.59 -5.09
C HIS A 75 9.40 2.90 -4.27
N ASN A 76 10.60 3.45 -4.10
CA ASN A 76 10.79 4.66 -3.28
C ASN A 76 10.10 5.97 -3.77
N THR A 77 9.43 5.97 -4.92
CA THR A 77 8.82 7.17 -5.54
C THR A 77 7.32 7.01 -5.81
N TRP A 78 6.75 5.81 -5.66
CA TRP A 78 5.39 5.52 -6.12
C TRP A 78 4.34 6.35 -5.39
N LEU A 79 4.51 6.55 -4.07
CA LEU A 79 3.52 7.26 -3.26
C LEU A 79 3.53 8.76 -3.56
N ARG A 80 4.69 9.34 -3.90
CA ARG A 80 4.76 10.71 -4.42
C ARG A 80 3.92 10.85 -5.67
N ARG A 81 4.11 9.98 -6.67
CA ARG A 81 3.31 9.97 -7.91
C ARG A 81 1.82 9.76 -7.63
N ALA A 82 1.49 8.87 -6.71
CA ALA A 82 0.11 8.64 -6.29
C ALA A 82 -0.51 9.89 -5.65
N SER A 83 0.25 10.59 -4.80
CA SER A 83 -0.20 11.82 -4.14
C SER A 83 -0.43 12.99 -5.10
N GLU A 84 0.29 13.03 -6.22
CA GLU A 84 0.09 14.00 -7.30
C GLU A 84 -1.22 13.73 -8.06
N ILE A 85 -1.64 12.47 -8.15
CA ILE A 85 -2.91 12.05 -8.79
C ILE A 85 -4.11 12.31 -7.87
N VAL A 86 -4.06 11.81 -6.62
CA VAL A 86 -5.23 11.89 -5.71
C VAL A 86 -5.24 13.15 -4.85
N GLY A 87 -4.12 13.85 -4.76
CA GLY A 87 -3.88 14.98 -3.87
C GLY A 87 -3.44 14.54 -2.47
N LYS A 88 -2.41 15.20 -1.92
CA LYS A 88 -1.80 14.90 -0.60
C LYS A 88 -2.80 14.65 0.53
N LYS A 89 -3.87 15.46 0.62
CA LYS A 89 -4.92 15.34 1.65
C LYS A 89 -5.70 14.01 1.63
N ASN A 90 -5.58 13.25 0.55
CA ASN A 90 -6.22 11.95 0.35
C ASN A 90 -5.23 10.80 0.55
N VAL A 91 -4.02 11.07 1.01
CA VAL A 91 -3.00 10.06 1.32
C VAL A 91 -2.79 9.99 2.83
N CYS A 92 -2.66 8.76 3.33
CA CYS A 92 -2.27 8.46 4.69
C CYS A 92 -1.20 7.37 4.70
N ILE A 93 -0.21 7.51 5.57
CA ILE A 93 0.90 6.56 5.72
C ILE A 93 0.94 6.12 7.18
N ILE A 94 1.08 4.82 7.41
CA ILE A 94 1.02 4.22 8.74
C ILE A 94 2.20 3.25 8.91
N GLY A 95 3.02 3.49 9.93
CA GLY A 95 4.19 2.68 10.25
C GLY A 95 5.53 3.36 9.96
N VAL A 96 5.49 4.57 9.39
CA VAL A 96 6.69 5.30 8.97
C VAL A 96 7.64 5.50 10.13
N ARG A 97 8.88 5.07 9.93
CA ARG A 97 9.98 5.19 10.89
C ARG A 97 11.34 5.33 10.22
N CYS A 98 11.41 5.25 8.89
CA CYS A 98 12.59 5.49 8.08
C CYS A 98 12.26 6.49 6.96
N GLY A 99 13.10 7.51 6.80
CA GLY A 99 12.87 8.60 5.86
C GLY A 99 13.97 9.65 5.90
N ASP A 100 14.03 10.51 4.88
CA ASP A 100 14.93 11.66 4.84
C ASP A 100 14.20 13.00 4.97
N GLU A 101 14.95 14.08 5.19
CA GLU A 101 14.40 15.43 5.40
C GLU A 101 13.57 15.94 4.21
N PHE A 102 13.85 15.48 2.98
CA PHE A 102 13.10 15.88 1.80
C PHE A 102 11.73 15.21 1.76
N GLU A 103 11.67 13.94 2.13
CA GLU A 103 10.40 13.20 2.26
C GLU A 103 9.55 13.76 3.39
N ASP A 104 10.16 14.07 4.54
CA ASP A 104 9.49 14.74 5.66
C ASP A 104 8.86 16.08 5.22
N GLU A 105 9.63 16.93 4.51
CA GLU A 105 9.12 18.20 3.98
C GLU A 105 7.98 17.97 2.98
N TYR A 106 8.13 17.02 2.06
CA TYR A 106 7.10 16.71 1.07
C TYR A 106 5.84 16.14 1.73
N SER A 107 5.97 15.39 2.83
CA SER A 107 4.85 14.78 3.56
C SER A 107 3.90 15.81 4.16
N LYS A 108 4.27 17.10 4.22
CA LYS A 108 3.36 18.16 4.69
C LYS A 108 2.06 18.17 3.87
N GLY A 109 0.95 17.91 4.57
CA GLY A 109 -0.39 17.78 3.98
C GLY A 109 -0.84 16.34 3.72
N ILE A 110 0.01 15.34 3.99
CA ILE A 110 -0.29 13.91 4.07
C ILE A 110 -0.52 13.56 5.55
N LEU A 111 -1.41 12.61 5.83
CA LEU A 111 -1.65 12.13 7.19
C LEU A 111 -0.65 11.00 7.54
N VAL A 112 0.35 11.29 8.36
CA VAL A 112 1.41 10.33 8.73
C VAL A 112 1.19 9.83 10.17
N ASN A 113 1.31 8.52 10.39
CA ASN A 113 1.20 7.84 11.69
C ASN A 113 0.02 8.33 12.55
N PRO A 114 -1.23 8.30 12.03
CA PRO A 114 -2.38 8.87 12.72
C PRO A 114 -2.73 8.08 13.99
N SER A 115 -3.27 8.80 14.98
CA SER A 115 -4.10 8.19 16.02
C SER A 115 -5.36 7.56 15.44
N PHE A 116 -5.99 6.63 16.16
CA PHE A 116 -7.26 6.01 15.73
C PHE A 116 -8.36 7.03 15.40
N LYS A 117 -8.45 8.13 16.15
CA LYS A 117 -9.43 9.19 15.89
C LYS A 117 -9.16 9.94 14.58
N GLN A 118 -7.89 10.20 14.28
CA GLN A 118 -7.50 10.82 13.01
C GLN A 118 -7.76 9.86 11.84
N LEU A 119 -7.44 8.58 12.00
CA LEU A 119 -7.70 7.54 11.00
C LEU A 119 -9.21 7.41 10.72
N GLU A 120 -10.04 7.34 11.76
CA GLU A 120 -11.51 7.35 11.62
C GLU A 120 -11.96 8.57 10.80
N GLY A 121 -11.56 9.78 11.22
CA GLY A 121 -11.92 11.01 10.52
C GLY A 121 -11.44 11.04 9.06
N PHE A 122 -10.30 10.41 8.78
CA PHE A 122 -9.76 10.28 7.44
C PHE A 122 -10.62 9.34 6.58
N VAL A 123 -11.02 8.16 7.06
CA VAL A 123 -11.74 7.18 6.23
C VAL A 123 -13.26 7.37 6.19
N LYS A 124 -13.82 8.18 7.10
CA LYS A 124 -15.28 8.28 7.31
C LYS A 124 -16.07 8.61 6.05
N GLY A 125 -16.86 7.64 5.59
CA GLY A 125 -17.72 7.74 4.41
C GLY A 125 -16.93 7.92 3.11
N LYS A 126 -15.70 7.40 3.04
CA LYS A 126 -14.83 7.49 1.87
C LYS A 126 -14.49 6.11 1.35
N ASP A 127 -14.28 6.07 0.04
CA ASP A 127 -13.67 4.93 -0.63
C ASP A 127 -12.16 4.96 -0.38
N VAL A 128 -11.58 3.81 -0.05
CA VAL A 128 -10.20 3.65 0.40
C VAL A 128 -9.52 2.55 -0.38
N TYR A 129 -8.33 2.81 -0.89
CA TYR A 129 -7.41 1.79 -1.38
C TYR A 129 -6.35 1.51 -0.32
N LEU A 130 -6.07 0.24 -0.06
CA LEU A 130 -5.04 -0.17 0.89
C LEU A 130 -3.82 -0.73 0.14
N SER A 131 -2.66 -0.19 0.42
CA SER A 131 -1.39 -0.80 0.04
C SER A 131 -0.68 -1.23 1.32
N VAL A 132 -0.19 -2.47 1.34
CA VAL A 132 0.49 -3.05 2.50
C VAL A 132 1.88 -3.47 2.09
N ASP A 133 2.87 -2.63 2.39
CA ASP A 133 4.27 -3.05 2.39
C ASP A 133 4.49 -4.01 3.56
N MET A 134 5.13 -5.15 3.31
CA MET A 134 5.42 -6.11 4.37
C MET A 134 6.49 -5.63 5.36
N ASP A 135 7.30 -4.63 5.01
CA ASP A 135 8.29 -4.04 5.89
C ASP A 135 7.70 -3.12 6.96
N VAL A 136 6.41 -2.77 6.84
CA VAL A 136 5.66 -2.10 7.91
C VAL A 136 5.70 -2.90 9.21
N PHE A 137 5.73 -4.23 9.08
CA PHE A 137 5.76 -5.15 10.20
C PHE A 137 7.17 -5.26 10.77
N ASP A 138 7.22 -5.51 12.08
CA ASP A 138 8.51 -5.71 12.73
C ASP A 138 9.29 -6.88 12.12
N PRO A 139 10.62 -6.75 11.91
CA PRO A 139 11.45 -7.80 11.32
C PRO A 139 11.41 -9.13 12.10
N SER A 140 11.07 -9.12 13.40
CA SER A 140 10.88 -10.36 14.18
C SER A 140 9.69 -11.21 13.72
N ILE A 141 8.71 -10.62 13.01
CA ILE A 141 7.53 -11.32 12.49
C ILE A 141 7.45 -11.28 10.95
N ALA A 142 8.16 -10.35 10.31
CA ALA A 142 8.25 -10.22 8.86
C ALA A 142 9.71 -10.05 8.38
N PRO A 143 10.62 -11.03 8.61
CA PRO A 143 12.02 -10.91 8.24
C PRO A 143 12.27 -10.93 6.72
N GLY A 144 11.35 -11.52 5.95
CA GLY A 144 11.45 -11.67 4.49
C GLY A 144 11.01 -10.44 3.72
N VAL A 145 11.79 -9.37 3.78
CA VAL A 145 11.57 -8.11 3.05
C VAL A 145 12.90 -7.58 2.49
N GLY A 146 12.84 -6.56 1.62
CA GLY A 146 14.05 -5.90 1.08
C GLY A 146 14.79 -5.05 2.09
N THR A 147 14.04 -4.24 2.84
CA THR A 147 14.52 -3.15 3.71
C THR A 147 13.88 -3.25 5.11
N PRO A 148 14.30 -4.23 5.94
CA PRO A 148 13.69 -4.43 7.25
C PRO A 148 14.03 -3.28 8.21
N GLU A 149 13.02 -2.63 8.76
CA GLU A 149 13.20 -1.55 9.74
C GLU A 149 12.77 -1.97 11.16
N PRO A 150 13.65 -1.85 12.18
CA PRO A 150 13.34 -2.22 13.57
C PRO A 150 12.12 -1.49 14.16
N ASP A 151 11.61 -2.01 15.28
CA ASP A 151 10.47 -1.45 16.02
C ASP A 151 9.21 -1.26 15.16
N GLY A 152 8.97 -2.25 14.30
CA GLY A 152 7.85 -2.23 13.37
C GLY A 152 6.52 -2.65 13.99
N MET A 153 5.47 -2.53 13.18
CA MET A 153 4.10 -2.84 13.59
C MET A 153 3.96 -4.33 13.93
N LYS A 154 3.29 -4.66 15.03
CA LYS A 154 2.86 -6.03 15.31
C LYS A 154 1.53 -6.32 14.63
N TYR A 155 1.27 -7.59 14.31
CA TYR A 155 0.07 -7.98 13.56
C TYR A 155 -1.26 -7.53 14.20
N HIS A 156 -1.35 -7.51 15.54
CA HIS A 156 -2.57 -7.06 16.22
C HIS A 156 -2.84 -5.56 16.01
N GLU A 157 -1.80 -4.73 15.93
CA GLU A 157 -1.93 -3.30 15.70
C GLU A 157 -2.36 -2.99 14.27
N PHE A 158 -1.93 -3.80 13.30
CA PHE A 158 -2.44 -3.77 11.92
C PHE A 158 -3.93 -4.11 11.90
N VAL A 159 -4.33 -5.22 12.56
CA VAL A 159 -5.72 -5.65 12.67
C VAL A 159 -6.62 -4.55 13.23
N GLU A 160 -6.20 -3.86 14.30
CA GLU A 160 -6.98 -2.78 14.92
C GLU A 160 -7.20 -1.61 13.96
N ARG A 161 -6.18 -1.24 13.18
CA ARG A 161 -6.30 -0.18 12.17
C ARG A 161 -7.21 -0.60 11.01
N VAL A 162 -7.07 -1.83 10.52
CA VAL A 162 -7.96 -2.39 9.49
C VAL A 162 -9.42 -2.36 9.96
N LYS A 163 -9.70 -2.70 11.22
CA LYS A 163 -11.06 -2.62 11.78
C LYS A 163 -11.61 -1.19 11.75
N VAL A 164 -10.81 -0.18 12.11
CA VAL A 164 -11.24 1.22 12.00
C VAL A 164 -11.52 1.58 10.54
N ILE A 165 -10.64 1.21 9.63
CA ILE A 165 -10.82 1.48 8.20
C ILE A 165 -12.14 0.87 7.70
N CYS A 166 -12.40 -0.40 7.98
CA CYS A 166 -13.60 -1.11 7.51
C CYS A 166 -14.89 -0.66 8.21
N ASN A 167 -14.81 -0.17 9.45
CA ASN A 167 -15.98 0.31 10.18
C ASN A 167 -16.46 1.68 9.71
N PHE A 168 -15.57 2.50 9.16
CA PHE A 168 -15.87 3.90 8.82
C PHE A 168 -15.71 4.23 7.34
N GLY A 169 -14.97 3.45 6.57
CA GLY A 169 -14.79 3.61 5.12
C GLY A 169 -15.11 2.33 4.34
N SER A 170 -15.03 2.43 3.03
CA SER A 170 -15.29 1.33 2.09
C SER A 170 -13.99 1.00 1.35
N ILE A 171 -13.52 -0.24 1.43
CA ILE A 171 -12.27 -0.63 0.76
C ILE A 171 -12.57 -0.99 -0.69
N LEU A 172 -11.86 -0.36 -1.64
CA LEU A 172 -12.03 -0.61 -3.08
C LEU A 172 -11.19 -1.77 -3.61
N GLY A 173 -10.16 -2.15 -2.85
CA GLY A 173 -9.18 -3.16 -3.19
C GLY A 173 -7.96 -3.03 -2.30
N LEU A 174 -7.07 -4.02 -2.36
CA LEU A 174 -5.77 -3.93 -1.72
C LEU A 174 -4.65 -4.57 -2.53
N ASP A 175 -3.42 -4.16 -2.21
CA ASP A 175 -2.21 -4.88 -2.57
C ASP A 175 -1.38 -5.25 -1.34
N VAL A 176 -0.53 -6.27 -1.52
CA VAL A 176 0.60 -6.55 -0.63
C VAL A 176 1.89 -6.50 -1.46
N ALA A 177 2.89 -5.78 -0.98
CA ALA A 177 4.18 -5.58 -1.64
C ALA A 177 5.37 -5.96 -0.74
N GLU A 178 6.57 -6.03 -1.33
CA GLU A 178 7.87 -6.27 -0.70
C GLU A 178 8.01 -7.57 0.12
N ALA A 179 7.08 -8.51 -0.06
CA ALA A 179 7.22 -9.86 0.47
C ALA A 179 8.31 -10.61 -0.32
N ARG A 180 9.43 -10.89 0.34
CA ARG A 180 10.56 -11.63 -0.24
C ARG A 180 10.75 -13.00 0.42
N PRO A 181 10.62 -14.11 -0.32
CA PRO A 181 10.85 -15.44 0.24
C PRO A 181 12.27 -15.63 0.80
N LEU A 182 12.37 -16.13 2.04
CA LEU A 182 13.64 -16.47 2.71
C LEU A 182 13.87 -17.99 2.74
N GLY A 183 13.78 -18.64 1.58
CA GLY A 183 13.94 -20.08 1.48
C GLY A 183 12.84 -20.84 2.21
N GLU A 184 13.20 -21.65 3.21
CA GLU A 184 12.27 -22.46 4.02
C GLU A 184 11.49 -21.65 5.06
N ASN A 185 11.99 -20.47 5.47
CA ASN A 185 11.25 -19.62 6.38
C ASN A 185 10.11 -18.92 5.61
N LYS A 186 8.87 -19.31 5.95
CA LYS A 186 7.63 -18.84 5.31
C LYS A 186 6.82 -17.84 6.13
N ILE A 187 7.38 -17.33 7.23
CA ILE A 187 6.61 -16.54 8.19
C ILE A 187 6.06 -15.24 7.57
N THR A 188 6.84 -14.56 6.73
CA THR A 188 6.39 -13.34 6.03
C THR A 188 5.30 -13.66 5.02
N GLU A 189 5.43 -14.71 4.21
CA GLU A 189 4.38 -15.10 3.26
C GLU A 189 3.07 -15.49 3.97
N ILE A 190 3.16 -16.20 5.10
CA ILE A 190 2.00 -16.52 5.93
C ILE A 190 1.36 -15.25 6.50
N LEU A 191 2.18 -14.30 6.96
CA LEU A 191 1.71 -13.02 7.50
C LEU A 191 1.02 -12.19 6.42
N ALA A 192 1.59 -12.10 5.21
CA ALA A 192 0.98 -11.46 4.04
C ALA A 192 -0.39 -12.07 3.74
N GLY A 193 -0.47 -13.39 3.66
CA GLY A 193 -1.74 -14.10 3.49
C GLY A 193 -2.75 -13.75 4.58
N LYS A 194 -2.33 -13.76 5.85
CA LYS A 194 -3.19 -13.38 6.98
C LYS A 194 -3.66 -11.92 6.91
N ALA A 195 -2.80 -10.99 6.51
CA ALA A 195 -3.15 -9.58 6.34
C ALA A 195 -4.26 -9.43 5.29
N ILE A 196 -4.12 -10.08 4.12
CA ILE A 196 -5.14 -10.11 3.06
C ILE A 196 -6.45 -10.70 3.59
N PHE A 197 -6.39 -11.90 4.16
CA PHE A 197 -7.57 -12.56 4.71
C PHE A 197 -8.26 -11.68 5.76
N LYS A 198 -7.47 -10.95 6.56
CA LYS A 198 -8.03 -10.08 7.58
C LYS A 198 -8.83 -8.93 6.99
N VAL A 199 -8.31 -8.27 5.96
CA VAL A 199 -9.03 -7.20 5.27
C VAL A 199 -10.31 -7.76 4.65
N LEU A 200 -10.23 -8.88 3.93
CA LEU A 200 -11.40 -9.51 3.28
C LEU A 200 -12.49 -9.95 4.27
N LEU A 201 -12.15 -10.30 5.51
CA LEU A 201 -13.12 -10.69 6.54
C LEU A 201 -13.81 -9.50 7.21
N GLU A 202 -13.14 -8.36 7.29
CA GLU A 202 -13.65 -7.14 7.95
C GLU A 202 -14.36 -6.21 6.96
N GLU A 203 -13.98 -6.26 5.68
CA GLU A 203 -14.68 -5.56 4.61
C GLU A 203 -16.12 -6.06 4.52
N LYS A 204 -17.06 -5.12 4.63
CA LYS A 204 -18.47 -5.34 4.38
C LYS A 204 -18.72 -4.85 2.96
N GLY A 205 -18.71 -5.78 1.99
CA GLY A 205 -18.88 -5.47 0.57
C GLY A 205 -20.15 -4.70 0.22
#